data_AF-A0A5J5LDJ4-F1
#
_entry.id   AF-A0A5J5LDJ4-F1
#
_cell.length_a   1.000
_cell.length_b   1.000
_cell.length_c   1.000
_cell.angle_alpha   90.00
_cell.angle_beta   90.00
_cell.angle_gamma   90.00
#
_symmetry.space_group_name_H-M   'P 1'
#
loop_
_entity.id
_entity.type
_entity.pdbx_description
1 polymer ?
#
loop_
_entity_poly.entity_id
_entity_poly.type
_entity_poly.pdbx_seq_one_letter_code
_entity_poly.pdbx_strand_id
1 'polypeptide(L)'
;MSTDDTAVAIFHSEAEREIGRLDATDSNDALTAIINCLSHPVPESVIEKGYENCKELQQLRQGDLRLYVTLVTDIPDYTVLWVFAVKKHRYRNLQKFDARACGKVRALREISSDEIEGYLQRNEALTLEKLRQTREKL
;
A
#
# COMPACT_ATOMS: atom_id res chain seq x y z
N MET A 1 22.18 13.44 9.56
CA MET A 1 21.29 13.09 8.43
C MET A 1 19.90 13.02 9.03
N SER A 2 19.08 14.03 8.78
CA SER A 2 17.69 14.07 9.22
C SER A 2 16.87 13.73 7.99
N THR A 3 16.55 12.45 7.82
CA THR A 3 15.78 11.90 6.71
C THR A 3 14.44 11.45 7.29
N ASP A 4 13.51 12.39 7.44
CA ASP A 4 12.12 12.04 7.72
C ASP A 4 11.50 11.55 6.41
N ASP A 5 11.86 10.33 6.01
CA ASP A 5 11.23 9.66 4.87
C ASP A 5 9.72 9.58 5.15
N THR A 6 8.93 10.29 4.35
CA THR A 6 7.49 10.41 4.54
C THR A 6 6.81 9.18 3.99
N ALA A 7 6.40 8.30 4.90
CA ALA A 7 5.71 7.05 4.57
C ALA A 7 4.20 7.27 4.41
N VAL A 8 3.68 6.92 3.24
CA VAL A 8 2.27 7.12 2.86
C VAL A 8 1.66 5.87 2.22
N ALA A 9 0.36 5.66 2.45
CA ALA A 9 -0.43 4.65 1.76
C ALA A 9 -1.41 5.30 0.79
N ILE A 10 -1.55 4.72 -0.40
CA ILE A 10 -2.58 5.10 -1.36
C ILE A 10 -3.49 3.90 -1.58
N PHE A 11 -4.80 4.11 -1.44
CA PHE A 11 -5.77 3.04 -1.63
C PHE A 11 -6.40 3.15 -3.01
N HIS A 12 -6.39 2.05 -3.75
CA HIS A 12 -7.27 1.92 -4.91
C HIS A 12 -8.72 1.80 -4.39
N SER A 13 -9.69 2.39 -5.11
CA SER A 13 -11.11 2.37 -4.71
C SER A 13 -11.68 0.96 -4.45
N GLU A 14 -11.12 -0.04 -5.12
CA GLU A 14 -11.45 -1.45 -4.87
C GLU A 14 -10.98 -1.92 -3.48
N ALA A 15 -9.78 -1.53 -3.04
CA ALA A 15 -9.27 -1.84 -1.71
C ALA A 15 -10.04 -1.09 -0.60
N GLU A 16 -10.35 0.20 -0.79
CA GLU A 16 -11.12 0.98 0.19
C GLU A 16 -12.48 0.35 0.45
N ARG A 17 -13.19 0.00 -0.64
CA ARG A 17 -14.48 -0.68 -0.57
C ARG A 17 -14.38 -2.06 0.06
N GLU A 18 -13.27 -2.76 -0.13
CA GLU A 18 -13.04 -4.06 0.48
C GLU A 18 -12.82 -3.93 1.98
N ILE A 19 -11.97 -3.00 2.42
CA ILE A 19 -11.74 -2.70 3.84
C ILE A 19 -13.05 -2.28 4.50
N GLY A 20 -13.83 -1.38 3.88
CA GLY A 20 -15.13 -0.94 4.43
C GLY A 20 -16.21 -2.02 4.53
N ARG A 21 -15.98 -3.22 3.99
CA ARG A 21 -16.88 -4.39 4.11
C ARG A 21 -16.37 -5.45 5.08
N LEU A 22 -15.15 -5.31 5.56
CA LEU A 22 -14.57 -6.18 6.57
C LEU A 22 -15.24 -5.91 7.93
N ASP A 23 -15.20 -6.89 8.82
CA ASP A 23 -15.53 -6.62 10.22
C ASP A 23 -14.45 -5.76 10.88
N ALA A 24 -14.69 -5.30 12.11
CA ALA A 24 -13.75 -4.43 12.82
C ALA A 24 -12.39 -5.09 13.05
N THR A 25 -12.36 -6.41 13.29
CA THR A 25 -11.11 -7.15 13.55
C THR A 25 -10.27 -7.22 12.28
N ASP A 26 -10.88 -7.64 11.18
CA ASP A 26 -10.21 -7.71 9.88
C ASP A 26 -9.79 -6.33 9.36
N SER A 27 -10.61 -5.31 9.57
CA SER A 27 -10.26 -3.93 9.21
C SER A 27 -9.03 -3.46 10.00
N ASN A 28 -8.98 -3.78 11.29
CA ASN A 28 -7.85 -3.48 12.15
C ASN A 28 -6.59 -4.24 11.71
N ASP A 29 -6.72 -5.51 11.36
CA ASP A 29 -5.62 -6.33 10.83
C ASP A 29 -5.09 -5.77 9.51
N ALA A 30 -5.96 -5.38 8.58
CA ALA A 30 -5.55 -4.76 7.32
C ALA A 30 -4.75 -3.47 7.55
N LEU A 31 -5.24 -2.58 8.42
CA LEU A 31 -4.53 -1.34 8.76
C LEU A 31 -3.22 -1.62 9.50
N THR A 32 -3.19 -2.63 10.38
CA THR A 32 -1.98 -3.03 11.10
C THR A 32 -0.91 -3.54 10.13
N ALA A 33 -1.26 -4.33 9.12
CA ALA A 33 -0.33 -4.78 8.08
C ALA A 33 0.31 -3.59 7.34
N ILE A 34 -0.53 -2.61 6.95
CA ILE A 34 -0.10 -1.40 6.23
C ILE A 34 0.82 -0.54 7.09
N ILE A 35 0.41 -0.27 8.34
CA ILE A 35 1.19 0.54 9.29
C ILE A 35 2.52 -0.14 9.57
N ASN A 36 2.53 -1.45 9.83
CA ASN A 36 3.76 -2.19 10.11
C ASN A 36 4.72 -2.11 8.92
N CYS A 37 4.23 -2.28 7.69
CA CYS A 37 5.04 -2.13 6.49
C CYS A 37 5.68 -0.75 6.37
N LEU A 38 4.87 0.30 6.49
CA LEU A 38 5.32 1.68 6.31
C LEU A 38 6.20 2.20 7.46
N SER A 39 6.06 1.65 8.66
CA SER A 39 6.89 2.03 9.82
C SER A 39 8.15 1.18 9.98
N HIS A 40 8.32 0.13 9.16
CA HIS A 40 9.49 -0.73 9.26
C HIS A 40 10.73 -0.01 8.71
N PRO A 41 11.91 -0.13 9.35
CA PRO A 41 13.15 0.46 8.82
C PRO A 41 13.58 -0.08 7.46
N VAL A 42 13.09 -1.26 7.10
CA VAL A 42 13.30 -1.92 5.79
C VAL A 42 11.95 -2.44 5.30
N PRO A 43 11.07 -1.59 4.73
CA PRO A 43 9.70 -1.98 4.37
C PRO A 43 9.64 -3.19 3.43
N GLU A 44 10.64 -3.40 2.58
CA GLU A 44 10.72 -4.54 1.68
C GLU A 44 10.81 -5.88 2.43
N SER A 45 11.36 -5.89 3.66
CA SER A 45 11.55 -7.13 4.43
C SER A 45 10.24 -7.70 4.98
N VAL A 46 9.17 -6.90 5.02
CA VAL A 46 7.85 -7.37 5.48
C VAL A 46 6.96 -7.88 4.35
N ILE A 47 7.39 -7.73 3.09
CA ILE A 47 6.69 -8.24 1.92
C ILE A 47 6.82 -9.76 1.89
N GLU A 48 5.70 -10.49 2.00
CA GLU A 48 5.69 -11.97 2.10
C GLU A 48 6.04 -12.63 0.76
N LYS A 49 5.58 -12.05 -0.36
CA LYS A 49 5.69 -12.71 -1.67
C LYS A 49 5.67 -11.74 -2.86
N GLY A 50 6.63 -11.92 -3.77
CA GLY A 50 6.51 -11.55 -5.17
C GLY A 50 5.92 -12.72 -5.97
N TYR A 51 5.10 -12.43 -6.98
CA TYR A 51 4.48 -13.46 -7.82
C TYR A 51 5.31 -13.71 -9.07
N GLU A 52 5.61 -14.96 -9.41
CA GLU A 52 6.43 -15.31 -10.59
C GLU A 52 5.93 -14.66 -11.90
N ASN A 53 4.61 -14.45 -12.02
CA ASN A 53 3.96 -13.88 -13.20
C ASN A 53 3.42 -12.45 -12.97
N CYS A 54 3.74 -11.81 -11.85
CA CYS A 54 3.36 -10.41 -11.58
C CYS A 54 4.58 -9.68 -11.02
N LYS A 55 5.17 -8.81 -11.84
CA LYS A 55 6.45 -8.17 -11.52
C LYS A 55 6.31 -7.04 -10.52
N GLU A 56 5.18 -6.35 -10.56
CA GLU A 56 4.96 -5.13 -9.77
C GLU A 56 4.07 -5.41 -8.56
N LEU A 57 3.32 -6.51 -8.59
CA LEU A 57 2.42 -6.88 -7.51
C LEU A 57 3.13 -7.69 -6.41
N GLN A 58 3.04 -7.19 -5.19
CA GLN A 58 3.54 -7.77 -3.96
C GLN A 58 2.39 -8.15 -3.03
N GLN A 59 2.69 -8.86 -1.95
CA GLN A 59 1.72 -9.24 -0.93
C GLN A 59 2.21 -8.91 0.49
N LEU A 60 1.35 -8.27 1.28
CA LEU A 60 1.41 -8.28 2.74
C LEU A 60 0.39 -9.26 3.30
N ARG A 61 0.65 -9.76 4.51
CA ARG A 61 -0.26 -10.68 5.21
C ARG A 61 -0.36 -10.36 6.69
N GLN A 62 -1.58 -10.43 7.19
CA GLN A 62 -1.92 -10.31 8.60
C GLN A 62 -3.07 -11.29 8.88
N GLY A 63 -2.81 -12.29 9.71
CA GLY A 63 -3.75 -13.41 9.91
C GLY A 63 -4.11 -14.10 8.59
N ASP A 64 -5.41 -14.14 8.30
CA ASP A 64 -5.97 -14.71 7.06
C ASP A 64 -6.07 -13.69 5.92
N LEU A 65 -5.84 -12.40 6.20
CA LEU A 65 -5.90 -11.35 5.20
C LEU A 65 -4.64 -11.29 4.36
N ARG A 66 -4.86 -11.07 3.07
CA ARG A 66 -3.86 -10.84 2.04
C ARG A 66 -4.12 -9.47 1.45
N LEU A 67 -3.14 -8.59 1.52
CA LEU A 67 -3.18 -7.29 0.90
C LEU A 67 -2.30 -7.34 -0.34
N TYR A 68 -2.89 -7.02 -1.48
CA TYR A 68 -2.20 -6.94 -2.76
C TYR A 68 -1.71 -5.52 -2.94
N VAL A 69 -0.39 -5.35 -2.95
CA VAL A 69 0.23 -4.03 -2.82
C VAL A 69 1.36 -3.84 -3.83
N THR A 70 1.82 -2.60 -3.94
CA THR A 70 3.13 -2.29 -4.49
C THR A 70 3.80 -1.24 -3.61
N LEU A 71 4.98 -1.57 -3.11
CA LEU A 71 5.84 -0.69 -2.35
C LEU A 71 6.82 0.01 -3.30
N VAL A 72 6.89 1.33 -3.21
CA VAL A 72 7.76 2.18 -4.01
C VAL A 72 8.62 3.03 -3.07
N THR A 73 9.93 2.76 -3.08
CA THR A 73 10.93 3.35 -2.18
C THR A 73 12.04 4.10 -2.92
N ASP A 74 11.95 4.19 -4.25
CA ASP A 74 12.91 4.88 -5.13
C ASP A 74 12.58 6.38 -5.36
N ILE A 75 11.64 6.93 -4.59
CA ILE A 75 11.23 8.34 -4.66
C ILE A 75 11.96 9.12 -3.55
N PRO A 76 12.63 10.24 -3.86
CA PRO A 76 13.26 11.08 -2.85
C PRO A 76 12.27 11.45 -1.74
N ASP A 77 12.67 11.30 -0.48
CA ASP A 77 11.92 11.68 0.73
C ASP A 77 10.58 10.96 0.95
N TYR A 78 10.19 9.99 0.09
CA TYR A 78 8.90 9.30 0.19
C TYR A 78 9.00 7.78 0.08
N THR A 79 8.29 7.10 0.97
CA THR A 79 7.94 5.68 0.81
C THR A 79 6.46 5.57 0.53
N VAL A 80 6.09 5.04 -0.63
CA VAL A 80 4.69 4.96 -1.08
C VAL A 80 4.24 3.51 -1.16
N LEU A 81 3.20 3.14 -0.41
CA LEU A 81 2.55 1.84 -0.50
C LEU A 81 1.20 1.97 -1.21
N TRP A 82 1.12 1.44 -2.42
CA TRP A 82 -0.15 1.29 -3.13
C TRP A 82 -0.88 0.04 -2.67
N VAL A 83 -2.14 0.17 -2.26
CA VAL A 83 -3.00 -0.95 -1.84
C VAL A 83 -4.09 -1.17 -2.90
N PHE A 84 -4.01 -2.28 -3.63
CA PHE A 84 -4.90 -2.59 -4.76
C PHE A 84 -6.12 -3.41 -4.38
N ALA A 85 -5.97 -4.31 -3.40
CA ALA A 85 -7.05 -5.18 -2.90
C ALA A 85 -6.71 -5.77 -1.52
N VAL A 86 -7.74 -6.11 -0.75
CA VAL A 86 -7.66 -6.80 0.55
C VAL A 86 -8.60 -8.01 0.55
N LYS A 87 -8.07 -9.22 0.81
CA LYS A 87 -8.81 -10.48 0.66
C LYS A 87 -8.49 -11.49 1.77
N LYS A 88 -9.51 -12.20 2.26
CA LYS A 88 -9.36 -13.39 3.14
C LYS A 88 -8.84 -14.65 2.42
N HIS A 89 -8.96 -14.68 1.09
CA HIS A 89 -8.58 -15.83 0.28
C HIS A 89 -7.66 -15.44 -0.86
N ARG A 90 -6.89 -16.40 -1.36
CA ARG A 90 -6.03 -16.19 -2.52
C ARG A 90 -6.88 -15.82 -3.73
N TYR A 91 -6.61 -14.66 -4.31
CA TYR A 91 -7.24 -14.24 -5.54
C TYR A 91 -6.64 -15.01 -6.73
N ARG A 92 -7.51 -15.50 -7.64
CA ARG A 92 -7.08 -16.30 -8.79
C ARG A 92 -6.59 -15.45 -9.97
N ASN A 93 -7.11 -14.24 -10.14
CA ASN A 93 -6.79 -13.36 -11.27
C ASN A 93 -5.94 -12.16 -10.84
N LEU A 94 -4.68 -12.41 -10.53
CA LEU A 94 -3.74 -11.37 -10.07
C LEU A 94 -3.28 -10.43 -11.18
N GLN A 95 -3.39 -10.84 -12.45
CA GLN A 95 -2.94 -10.08 -13.62
C GLN A 95 -3.64 -8.71 -13.72
N LYS A 96 -4.92 -8.64 -13.34
CA LYS A 96 -5.66 -7.38 -13.29
C LYS A 96 -5.02 -6.38 -12.30
N PHE A 97 -4.56 -6.85 -11.15
CA PHE A 97 -3.93 -6.01 -10.15
C PHE A 97 -2.49 -5.67 -10.55
N ASP A 98 -1.76 -6.61 -11.15
CA ASP A 98 -0.42 -6.37 -11.69
C ASP A 98 -0.41 -5.31 -12.80
N ALA A 99 -1.36 -5.37 -13.73
CA ALA A 99 -1.50 -4.35 -14.77
C ALA A 99 -1.78 -2.95 -14.18
N ARG A 100 -2.58 -2.87 -13.12
CA ARG A 100 -2.83 -1.62 -12.39
C ARG A 100 -1.59 -1.15 -11.63
N ALA A 101 -0.90 -2.06 -10.96
CA ALA A 101 0.36 -1.79 -10.26
C ALA A 101 1.38 -1.21 -11.22
N CYS A 102 1.61 -1.87 -12.36
CA CYS A 102 2.50 -1.39 -13.42
C CYS A 102 2.12 0.02 -13.90
N GLY A 103 0.83 0.28 -14.15
CA GLY A 103 0.37 1.61 -14.53
C GLY A 103 0.63 2.68 -13.46
N LYS A 104 0.40 2.36 -12.18
CA LYS A 104 0.60 3.30 -11.07
C LYS A 104 2.07 3.54 -10.75
N VAL A 105 2.90 2.50 -10.72
CA VAL A 105 4.35 2.61 -10.53
C VAL A 105 4.97 3.42 -11.67
N ARG A 106 4.59 3.14 -12.92
CA ARG A 106 5.09 3.91 -14.06
C ARG A 106 4.72 5.38 -13.95
N ALA A 107 3.46 5.68 -13.67
CA ALA A 107 3.02 7.06 -13.48
C ALA A 107 3.76 7.75 -12.33
N LEU A 108 4.05 7.02 -11.25
CA LEU A 108 4.75 7.55 -10.09
C LEU A 108 6.24 7.82 -10.38
N ARG A 109 6.90 6.95 -11.14
CA ARG A 109 8.31 7.11 -11.55
C ARG A 109 8.54 8.20 -12.59
N GLU A 110 7.52 8.57 -13.35
CA GLU A 110 7.59 9.66 -14.35
C GLU A 110 7.41 11.05 -13.72
N ILE A 111 7.09 11.14 -12.43
CA ILE A 111 6.82 12.39 -11.71
C ILE A 111 8.12 12.97 -11.15
N SER A 112 8.31 14.27 -11.36
CA SER A 112 9.44 14.99 -10.77
C SER A 112 9.27 15.13 -9.26
N SER A 113 10.38 15.30 -8.52
CA SER A 113 10.36 15.53 -7.07
C SER A 113 9.42 16.67 -6.68
N ASP A 114 9.35 17.72 -7.49
CA ASP A 114 8.58 18.92 -7.20
C ASP A 114 7.06 18.72 -7.41
N GLU A 115 6.67 17.64 -8.08
CA GLU A 115 5.28 17.31 -8.41
C GLU A 115 4.72 16.17 -7.54
N ILE A 116 5.55 15.54 -6.71
CA ILE A 116 5.17 14.36 -5.92
C ILE A 116 4.04 14.69 -4.94
N GLU A 117 4.12 15.82 -4.23
CA GLU A 117 3.10 16.24 -3.27
C GLU A 117 1.73 16.39 -3.93
N GLY A 118 1.70 17.02 -5.11
CA GLY A 118 0.48 17.17 -5.89
C GLY A 118 -0.08 15.83 -6.35
N TYR A 119 0.78 14.86 -6.67
CA TYR A 119 0.33 13.49 -6.97
C TYR A 119 -0.23 12.78 -5.75
N LEU A 120 0.45 12.85 -4.62
CA LEU A 120 0.01 12.24 -3.37
C LEU A 120 -1.34 12.81 -2.93
N GLN A 121 -1.51 14.13 -3.02
CA GLN A 121 -2.77 14.79 -2.72
C GLN A 121 -3.90 14.36 -3.67
N ARG A 122 -3.65 14.31 -4.99
CA ARG A 122 -4.65 13.87 -5.99
C ARG A 122 -5.09 12.42 -5.82
N ASN A 123 -4.23 11.57 -5.25
CA ASN A 123 -4.55 10.17 -4.98
C ASN A 123 -4.92 9.94 -3.51
N GLU A 124 -5.23 11.00 -2.75
CA GLU A 124 -5.70 10.91 -1.35
C GLU A 124 -4.76 10.09 -0.46
N ALA A 125 -3.44 10.26 -0.64
CA ALA A 125 -2.43 9.53 0.12
C ALA A 125 -2.59 9.79 1.63
N LEU A 126 -2.62 8.71 2.41
CA LEU A 126 -2.74 8.74 3.86
C LEU A 126 -1.37 8.57 4.52
N THR A 127 -1.01 9.50 5.40
CA THR A 127 0.20 9.40 6.23
C THR A 127 0.07 8.29 7.27
N LEU A 128 1.21 7.84 7.81
CA LEU A 128 1.25 6.94 8.96
C LEU A 128 0.39 7.42 10.14
N GLU A 129 0.41 8.72 10.45
CA GLU A 129 -0.42 9.29 11.51
C GLU A 129 -1.90 9.11 11.19
N LYS A 130 -2.32 9.41 9.95
CA LYS A 130 -3.71 9.29 9.55
C LYS A 130 -4.20 7.85 9.59
N LEU A 131 -3.35 6.90 9.18
CA LEU A 131 -3.63 5.47 9.27
C LEU A 131 -3.84 5.01 10.73
N ARG A 132 -2.99 5.47 11.65
CA ARG A 132 -3.12 5.17 13.10
C ARG A 132 -4.42 5.73 13.67
N GLN A 133 -4.74 6.99 13.37
CA GLN A 133 -6.00 7.62 13.78
C GLN A 133 -7.23 6.88 13.23
N THR A 134 -7.17 6.39 11.99
CA THR A 134 -8.27 5.58 11.41
C THR A 134 -8.42 4.26 12.15
N ARG A 135 -7.31 3.58 12.46
CA ARG A 135 -7.34 2.30 13.20
C ARG A 135 -7.90 2.44 14.61
N GLU A 136 -7.60 3.53 15.31
CA GLU A 136 -8.11 3.79 16.66
C GLU A 136 -9.63 4.04 16.74
N LYS A 137 -10.27 4.27 15.59
CA LYS A 137 -11.73 4.52 15.49
C LYS A 137 -12.54 3.28 15.13
N LEU A 138 -11.89 2.15 14.83
CA LEU A 138 -12.52 0.86 14.54
C LEU A 138 -12.83 0.11 15.83
#